data_AF-A0AAD9GN81-F1
#
_entry.id   AF-A0AAD9GN81-F1
#
_cell.length_a   1.000
_cell.length_b   1.000
_cell.length_c   1.000
_cell.angle_alpha   90.00
_cell.angle_beta   90.00
_cell.angle_gamma   90.00
#
_symmetry.space_group_name_H-M   'P 1'
#
loop_
_entity.id
_entity.type
_entity.pdbx_description
1 polymer ?
#
loop_
_entity_poly.entity_id
_entity_poly.type
_entity_poly.pdbx_seq_one_letter_code
_entity_poly.pdbx_strand_id
1 'polypeptide(L)'
;MECFTGKRILCTQPRKLAATSLATRVAFEFSAGFKDAKVGRDVGFRVSGSYKYLRRTRIEFVTEAILLDMIIKARVAGTSSENPFANVGCVVIDEAHERSISCDLVMG
;
A
#
# COMPACT_ATOMS: atom_id res chain seq x y z
N MET A 1 17.12 -14.26 -8.53
CA MET A 1 16.16 -13.27 -9.08
C MET A 1 15.65 -12.44 -7.93
N GLU A 2 15.99 -11.15 -7.86
CA GLU A 2 15.38 -10.26 -6.86
C GLU A 2 14.14 -9.59 -7.49
N CYS A 3 12.96 -10.00 -7.06
CA CYS A 3 11.72 -9.36 -7.48
C CYS A 3 11.48 -8.05 -6.69
N PHE A 4 11.07 -7.00 -7.39
CA PHE A 4 10.64 -5.71 -6.83
C PHE A 4 11.67 -4.96 -5.95
N THR A 5 12.97 -5.21 -6.12
CA THR A 5 14.04 -4.46 -5.43
C THR A 5 13.88 -2.96 -5.63
N GLY A 6 13.94 -2.20 -4.52
CA GLY A 6 13.79 -0.74 -4.52
C GLY A 6 12.36 -0.22 -4.76
N LYS A 7 11.41 -1.08 -5.14
CA LYS A 7 10.01 -0.71 -5.35
C LYS A 7 9.16 -0.97 -4.12
N ARG A 8 8.03 -0.28 -4.04
CA ARG A 8 7.02 -0.42 -2.99
C ARG A 8 6.00 -1.50 -3.35
N ILE A 9 5.54 -2.22 -2.34
CA ILE A 9 4.42 -3.16 -2.41
C ILE A 9 3.22 -2.49 -1.75
N LEU A 10 2.10 -2.40 -2.47
CA LEU A 10 0.82 -1.99 -1.90
C LEU A 10 0.05 -3.23 -1.46
N CYS A 11 -0.59 -3.19 -0.29
CA CYS A 11 -1.48 -4.25 0.16
C CYS A 11 -2.82 -3.64 0.58
N THR A 12 -3.92 -4.04 -0.07
CA THR A 12 -5.24 -3.52 0.28
C THR A 12 -5.73 -4.11 1.60
N GLN A 13 -6.62 -3.39 2.28
CA GLN A 13 -7.41 -3.87 3.42
C GLN A 13 -8.81 -3.26 3.34
N PRO A 14 -9.87 -4.00 3.70
CA PRO A 14 -11.24 -3.49 3.59
C PRO A 14 -11.52 -2.37 4.60
N ARG A 15 -10.79 -2.34 5.73
CA ARG A 15 -11.06 -1.44 6.86
C ARG A 15 -9.82 -0.60 7.22
N LYS A 16 -10.05 0.66 7.61
CA LYS A 16 -8.98 1.58 8.06
C LYS A 16 -8.18 0.99 9.23
N LEU A 17 -8.90 0.44 10.22
CA LEU A 17 -8.29 -0.14 11.41
C LEU A 17 -7.39 -1.35 11.07
N ALA A 18 -7.79 -2.17 10.09
CA ALA A 18 -6.99 -3.30 9.62
C ALA A 18 -5.69 -2.80 8.98
N ALA A 19 -5.78 -1.84 8.05
CA ALA A 19 -4.60 -1.24 7.42
C ALA A 19 -3.61 -0.64 8.44
N THR A 20 -4.10 0.13 9.43
CA THR A 20 -3.24 0.75 10.44
C THR A 20 -2.64 -0.26 11.42
N SER A 21 -3.42 -1.28 11.80
CA SER A 21 -2.97 -2.31 12.74
C SER A 21 -1.95 -3.25 12.09
N LEU A 22 -2.18 -3.65 10.84
CA LEU A 22 -1.23 -4.46 10.07
C LEU A 22 0.06 -3.70 9.77
N ALA A 23 0.00 -2.41 9.45
CA ALA A 23 1.23 -1.62 9.30
C ALA A 23 2.08 -1.64 10.59
N THR A 24 1.43 -1.58 11.75
CA THR A 24 2.12 -1.65 13.06
C THR A 24 2.66 -3.05 13.33
N ARG A 25 1.85 -4.09 13.12
CA ARG A 25 2.22 -5.48 13.35
C ARG A 25 3.36 -5.92 12.44
N VAL A 26 3.26 -5.62 11.15
CA VAL A 26 4.28 -5.98 10.16
C VAL A 26 5.55 -5.18 10.36
N ALA A 27 5.49 -3.91 10.77
CA ALA A 27 6.71 -3.18 11.16
C ALA A 27 7.45 -3.86 12.32
N PHE A 28 6.71 -4.34 13.32
CA PHE A 28 7.28 -5.09 14.44
C PHE A 28 7.92 -6.41 13.96
N GLU A 29 7.22 -7.20 13.14
CA GLU A 29 7.76 -8.45 12.60
C GLU A 29 8.97 -8.23 11.67
N PHE A 30 8.96 -7.16 10.87
CA PHE A 30 10.11 -6.75 10.07
C PHE A 30 11.32 -6.42 10.94
N SER A 31 11.09 -5.84 12.13
CA SER A 31 12.17 -5.49 13.08
C SER A 31 12.82 -6.71 13.72
N ALA A 32 12.13 -7.86 13.75
CA ALA A 32 12.72 -9.11 14.23
C ALA A 32 13.79 -9.67 13.26
N GLY A 33 13.85 -9.19 12.01
CA GLY A 33 14.82 -9.58 10.99
C GLY A 33 15.68 -8.46 10.38
N PHE A 34 15.30 -7.19 10.58
CA PHE A 34 16.05 -5.99 10.16
C PHE A 34 16.19 -5.01 11.32
N LYS A 35 17.29 -4.24 11.37
CA LYS A 35 17.56 -3.21 12.39
C LYS A 35 16.40 -2.19 12.48
N ASP A 36 15.69 -2.18 13.61
CA ASP A 36 14.61 -1.25 14.02
C ASP A 36 13.69 -0.75 12.89
N ALA A 37 12.87 -1.62 12.30
CA ALA A 37 11.88 -1.17 11.32
C ALA A 37 10.79 -0.31 11.98
N LYS A 38 10.34 0.75 11.27
CA LYS A 38 9.37 1.72 11.83
C LYS A 38 8.19 1.94 10.91
N VAL A 39 7.01 2.11 11.53
CA VAL A 39 5.81 2.60 10.85
C VAL A 39 6.06 4.00 10.30
N GLY A 40 5.63 4.25 9.07
CA GLY A 40 5.91 5.48 8.33
C GLY A 40 7.28 5.53 7.68
N ARG A 41 8.13 4.51 7.90
CA ARG A 41 9.50 4.49 7.40
C ARG A 41 9.75 3.31 6.49
N ASP A 42 9.67 2.10 7.04
CA ASP A 42 9.94 0.84 6.35
C ASP A 42 8.64 0.16 5.94
N VAL A 43 7.64 0.21 6.83
CA VAL A 43 6.24 -0.18 6.61
C VAL A 43 5.36 1.04 6.84
N GLY A 44 4.29 1.21 6.09
CA GLY A 44 3.41 2.37 6.20
C GLY A 44 1.96 2.04 5.92
N PHE A 45 1.12 3.06 6.00
CA PHE A 45 -0.28 2.97 5.58
C PHE A 45 -0.77 4.27 4.93
N ARG A 46 -1.84 4.14 4.15
CA ARG A 46 -2.63 5.26 3.62
C ARG A 46 -4.10 4.89 3.64
N VAL A 47 -4.86 5.61 4.46
CA VAL A 47 -6.30 5.44 4.62
C VAL A 47 -6.99 6.80 4.48
N SER A 48 -8.31 6.81 4.31
CA SER A 48 -9.04 8.09 4.26
C SER A 48 -8.82 8.90 5.55
N GLY A 49 -8.30 10.13 5.39
CA GLY A 49 -8.02 11.07 6.46
C GLY A 49 -6.67 10.90 7.17
N SER A 50 -5.88 9.86 6.87
CA SER A 50 -4.60 9.66 7.54
C SER A 50 -3.62 8.83 6.72
N TYR A 51 -2.35 9.21 6.74
CA TYR A 51 -1.29 8.45 6.10
C TYR A 51 0.00 8.52 6.93
N LYS A 52 0.78 7.44 6.88
CA LYS A 52 2.15 7.39 7.40
C LYS A 52 2.97 6.51 6.46
N TYR A 53 3.69 7.12 5.53
CA TYR A 53 4.66 6.45 4.67
C TYR A 53 5.70 7.47 4.16
N LEU A 54 6.83 6.98 3.69
CA LEU A 54 7.87 7.76 3.03
C LEU A 54 8.19 7.17 1.66
N ARG A 55 8.99 7.88 0.85
CA ARG A 55 9.42 7.37 -0.45
C ARG A 55 10.09 5.99 -0.36
N ARG A 56 10.86 5.76 0.71
CA ARG A 56 11.59 4.50 1.01
C ARG A 56 10.75 3.38 1.63
N THR A 57 9.49 3.64 1.98
CA THR A 57 8.60 2.62 2.54
C THR A 57 8.50 1.46 1.55
N ARG A 58 8.72 0.24 2.04
CA ARG A 58 8.74 -0.99 1.24
C ARG A 58 7.36 -1.63 1.15
N ILE A 59 6.60 -1.61 2.25
CA ILE A 59 5.23 -2.13 2.31
C ILE A 59 4.29 -1.00 2.74
N GLU A 60 3.24 -0.75 1.97
CA GLU A 60 2.21 0.24 2.29
C GLU A 60 0.83 -0.41 2.29
N PHE A 61 0.20 -0.44 3.46
CA PHE A 61 -1.18 -0.89 3.61
C PHE A 61 -2.13 0.23 3.21
N VAL A 62 -3.01 -0.04 2.26
CA VAL A 62 -3.98 0.94 1.76
C VAL A 62 -5.39 0.41 1.91
N THR A 63 -6.38 1.28 2.07
CA THR A 63 -7.77 0.83 1.89
C THR A 63 -8.10 0.69 0.39
N GLU A 64 -9.05 -0.15 0.04
CA GLU A 64 -9.52 -0.34 -1.35
C GLU A 64 -9.89 1.00 -2.01
N ALA A 65 -10.63 1.86 -1.30
CA ALA A 65 -10.99 3.20 -1.79
C ALA A 65 -9.77 4.10 -2.10
N ILE A 66 -8.66 3.90 -1.38
CA ILE A 66 -7.41 4.64 -1.64
C ILE A 66 -6.72 4.09 -2.89
N LEU A 67 -6.74 2.76 -3.08
CA LEU A 67 -6.22 2.16 -4.31
C LEU A 67 -7.03 2.61 -5.53
N LEU A 68 -8.36 2.65 -5.45
CA LEU A 68 -9.23 3.18 -6.51
C LEU A 68 -8.91 4.63 -6.85
N ASP A 69 -8.77 5.50 -5.84
CA ASP A 69 -8.36 6.90 -6.04
C ASP A 69 -6.99 7.01 -6.72
N MET A 70 -6.04 6.14 -6.36
CA MET A 70 -4.74 6.07 -7.04
C MET A 70 -4.88 5.64 -8.50
N ILE A 71 -5.73 4.66 -8.83
CA ILE A 71 -5.99 4.24 -10.22
C ILE A 71 -6.58 5.40 -11.03
N ILE A 72 -7.57 6.10 -10.50
CA ILE A 72 -8.19 7.27 -11.16
C ILE A 72 -7.14 8.35 -11.43
N LYS A 73 -6.30 8.67 -10.44
CA LYS A 73 -5.20 9.65 -10.59
C LYS A 73 -4.16 9.22 -11.62
N ALA A 74 -3.85 7.93 -11.70
CA ALA A 74 -2.92 7.41 -12.70
C ALA A 74 -3.44 7.58 -14.13
N ARG A 75 -4.76 7.51 -14.36
CA ARG A 75 -5.38 7.71 -15.68
C ARG A 75 -5.29 9.14 -16.19
N VAL A 76 -5.24 10.12 -15.28
CA VAL A 76 -5.18 11.56 -15.63
C VAL A 76 -3.78 12.15 -15.44
N ALA A 77 -2.79 11.35 -15.02
CA ALA A 77 -1.42 11.79 -14.84
C ALA A 77 -0.80 12.19 -16.19
N GLY A 78 -0.32 13.42 -16.30
CA GLY A 78 0.34 13.91 -17.52
C GLY A 78 1.82 13.52 -17.58
N THR A 79 2.41 13.16 -16.44
CA THR A 79 3.83 12.81 -16.32
C THR A 79 4.06 11.56 -15.48
N SER A 80 5.19 10.89 -15.69
CA SER A 80 5.59 9.74 -14.86
C SER A 80 5.79 10.11 -13.38
N SER A 81 6.18 11.34 -13.07
CA SER A 81 6.32 11.83 -11.70
C SER A 81 4.99 12.02 -10.96
N GLU A 82 3.91 12.30 -11.69
CA GLU A 82 2.56 12.43 -11.15
C GLU A 82 1.86 11.08 -10.96
N ASN A 83 2.35 10.04 -11.63
CA ASN A 83 1.75 8.73 -11.58
C ASN A 83 1.95 8.09 -10.18
N PRO A 84 0.88 7.81 -9.42
CA PRO A 84 0.98 7.25 -8.07
C PRO A 84 1.58 5.83 -8.04
N PHE A 85 1.70 5.16 -9.18
CA PHE A 85 2.32 3.84 -9.33
C PHE A 85 3.76 3.87 -9.82
N ALA A 86 4.37 5.04 -10.04
CA ALA A 86 5.71 5.15 -10.63
C ALA A 86 6.80 4.37 -9.87
N ASN A 87 6.67 4.22 -8.55
CA ASN A 87 7.58 3.42 -7.71
C ASN A 87 6.92 2.18 -7.08
N VAL A 88 5.80 1.72 -7.63
CA VAL A 88 5.10 0.52 -7.16
C VAL A 88 5.52 -0.66 -8.02
N GLY A 89 5.94 -1.74 -7.37
CA GLY A 89 6.37 -2.98 -8.04
C GLY A 89 5.30 -4.06 -8.03
N CYS A 90 4.47 -4.06 -6.98
CA CYS A 90 3.46 -5.09 -6.74
C CYS A 90 2.27 -4.47 -6.00
N VAL A 91 1.07 -4.94 -6.35
CA VAL A 91 -0.17 -4.67 -5.63
C VAL A 91 -0.73 -6.03 -5.19
N VAL A 92 -0.98 -6.16 -3.89
CA VAL A 92 -1.62 -7.31 -3.26
C VAL A 92 -3.04 -6.91 -2.92
N ILE A 93 -4.00 -7.67 -3.44
CA ILE A 93 -5.42 -7.51 -3.09
C ILE A 93 -5.73 -8.51 -1.98
N ASP A 94 -5.87 -8.01 -0.75
CA ASP A 94 -6.23 -8.84 0.40
C ASP A 94 -7.76 -8.89 0.59
N GLU A 95 -8.24 -9.90 1.31
CA GLU A 95 -9.66 -10.10 1.63
C GLU A 95 -10.59 -10.11 0.41
N ALA A 96 -10.08 -10.53 -0.76
CA ALA A 96 -10.87 -10.61 -2.01
C ALA A 96 -12.13 -11.49 -1.88
N HIS A 97 -12.16 -12.37 -0.87
CA HIS A 97 -13.33 -13.19 -0.56
C HIS A 97 -14.52 -12.38 -0.03
N GLU A 98 -14.32 -11.16 0.51
CA GLU A 98 -15.42 -10.30 0.97
C GLU A 98 -16.25 -9.73 -0.20
N ARG A 99 -15.75 -9.82 -1.45
CA ARG A 99 -16.44 -9.35 -2.68
C ARG A 99 -17.05 -7.96 -2.55
N SER A 100 -16.29 -7.04 -1.96
CA SER A 100 -16.71 -5.65 -1.88
C SER A 100 -16.78 -5.05 -3.29
N ILE A 101 -17.70 -4.10 -3.52
CA ILE A 101 -17.78 -3.39 -4.81
C ILE A 101 -16.47 -2.68 -5.16
N SER A 102 -15.74 -2.21 -4.13
CA SER A 102 -14.47 -1.53 -4.34
C SER A 102 -13.37 -2.52 -4.75
N CYS A 103 -13.38 -3.71 -4.14
CA CYS A 103 -12.48 -4.82 -4.47
C CYS A 103 -12.71 -5.29 -5.91
N ASP A 104 -13.97 -5.52 -6.29
CA ASP A 104 -14.32 -5.93 -7.65
C ASP A 104 -13.89 -4.86 -8.68
N LEU A 105 -14.04 -3.57 -8.36
CA LEU A 105 -13.64 -2.48 -9.24
C LEU A 105 -12.11 -2.31 -9.36
N VAL A 106 -11.32 -2.61 -8.33
CA VAL A 106 -9.84 -2.58 -8.46
C VAL A 106 -9.29 -3.78 -9.22
N MET A 107 -10.03 -4.89 -9.27
CA MET A 107 -9.62 -6.11 -9.97
C MET A 107 -9.99 -6.11 -11.46
N GLY A 108 -11.01 -5.35 -11.87
CA GLY A 108 -11.49 -5.23 -13.26
C GLY A 108 -10.73 -4.19 -14.09
#